data_AF-A0A086ACM8-F1
#
_entry.id   AF-A0A086ACM8-F1
#
_cell.length_a   1.000
_cell.length_b   1.000
_cell.length_c   1.000
_cell.angle_alpha   90.00
_cell.angle_beta   90.00
_cell.angle_gamma   90.00
#
_symmetry.space_group_name_H-M   'P 1'
#
loop_
_entity.id
_entity.type
_entity.pdbx_description
1 polymer ?
#
loop_
_entity_poly.entity_id
_entity_poly.type
_entity_poly.pdbx_seq_one_letter_code
_entity_poly.pdbx_strand_id
1 'polypeptide(L)'
;MLDYLAWNGVDKKGNVTNKKVYPTLAEIQKNRTALRECGFANGEYIEKLIVFQFLEMKVNIPDLNPVMFANFYEGQYHNIKLARFVTLEAQKSNKITKEYYDTTRGFLIEIQGFLGVVDLRTRIECKFTECENWNNFSRVEEFVTPFAKIALNCDTLGRFSFNYFINPHLKELVGESLGDAVEKYFDELANEMKDFVKMIPLERRYDRYFEELLRFTKIYPHYKAVVTEKNSL
;
A
#
# COMPACT_ATOMS: atom_id res chain seq x y z
N MET A 1 -20.96 -6.69 -3.89
CA MET A 1 -20.32 -7.96 -3.46
C MET A 1 -21.25 -9.15 -3.58
N LEU A 2 -22.39 -9.16 -2.88
CA LEU A 2 -23.39 -10.25 -2.95
C LEU A 2 -23.81 -10.54 -4.40
N ASP A 3 -24.03 -9.49 -5.18
CA ASP A 3 -24.35 -9.59 -6.61
C ASP A 3 -23.27 -10.35 -7.39
N TYR A 4 -21.99 -10.00 -7.22
CA TYR A 4 -20.87 -10.69 -7.88
C TYR A 4 -20.80 -12.18 -7.52
N LEU A 5 -21.06 -12.53 -6.27
CA LEU A 5 -21.10 -13.93 -5.83
C LEU A 5 -22.27 -14.68 -6.51
N ALA A 6 -23.46 -14.08 -6.52
CA ALA A 6 -24.64 -14.65 -7.18
C ALA A 6 -24.44 -14.81 -8.70
N TRP A 7 -23.83 -13.83 -9.35
CA TRP A 7 -23.52 -13.89 -10.79
C TRP A 7 -22.53 -15.00 -11.11
N ASN A 8 -21.65 -15.32 -10.16
CA ASN A 8 -20.69 -16.41 -10.25
C ASN A 8 -21.20 -17.73 -9.65
N GLY A 9 -22.52 -17.86 -9.42
CA GLY A 9 -23.19 -19.13 -9.08
C GLY A 9 -23.17 -19.49 -7.60
N VAL A 10 -22.78 -18.57 -6.72
CA VAL A 10 -22.83 -18.76 -5.26
C VAL A 10 -24.23 -18.44 -4.74
N ASP A 11 -24.89 -19.41 -4.12
CA ASP A 11 -26.21 -19.23 -3.54
C ASP A 11 -26.18 -18.51 -2.17
N LYS A 12 -27.36 -18.20 -1.61
CA LYS A 12 -27.47 -17.54 -0.30
C LYS A 12 -26.90 -18.33 0.87
N LYS A 13 -26.74 -19.66 0.73
CA LYS A 13 -26.12 -20.53 1.72
C LYS A 13 -24.60 -20.65 1.50
N GLY A 14 -24.08 -20.04 0.45
CA GLY A 14 -22.67 -20.08 0.09
C GLY A 14 -22.26 -21.31 -0.72
N ASN A 15 -23.21 -22.08 -1.25
CA ASN A 15 -22.91 -23.22 -2.11
C ASN A 15 -22.59 -22.74 -3.53
N VAL A 16 -21.55 -23.31 -4.13
CA VAL A 16 -21.25 -23.10 -5.56
C VAL A 16 -22.20 -23.98 -6.37
N THR A 17 -22.96 -23.37 -7.26
CA THR A 17 -23.96 -24.04 -8.10
C THR A 17 -23.71 -23.75 -9.57
N ASN A 18 -24.19 -24.64 -10.46
CA ASN A 18 -24.15 -24.41 -11.90
C ASN A 18 -25.15 -23.33 -12.37
N LYS A 19 -25.98 -22.78 -11.46
CA LYS A 19 -27.01 -21.79 -11.77
C LYS A 19 -26.45 -20.38 -11.58
N LYS A 20 -25.69 -19.92 -12.58
CA LYS A 20 -25.26 -18.51 -12.62
C LYS A 20 -26.46 -17.59 -12.77
N VAL A 21 -26.50 -16.51 -12.00
CA VAL A 21 -27.47 -15.44 -12.18
C VAL A 21 -26.94 -14.50 -13.25
N TYR A 22 -27.63 -14.40 -14.38
CA TYR A 22 -27.25 -13.44 -15.42
C TYR A 22 -27.78 -12.05 -15.04
N PRO A 23 -26.90 -11.06 -14.81
CA PRO A 23 -27.35 -9.74 -14.44
C PRO A 23 -28.04 -9.03 -15.60
N THR A 24 -29.08 -8.28 -15.27
CA THR A 24 -29.68 -7.30 -16.17
C THR A 24 -28.74 -6.13 -16.41
N LEU A 25 -28.93 -5.41 -17.53
CA LEU A 25 -28.18 -4.19 -17.82
C LEU A 25 -28.29 -3.16 -16.69
N ALA A 26 -29.47 -3.03 -16.07
CA ALA A 26 -29.73 -2.11 -14.97
C ALA A 26 -28.92 -2.48 -13.71
N GLU A 27 -28.81 -3.77 -13.38
CA GLU A 27 -27.99 -4.25 -12.25
C GLU A 27 -26.50 -4.06 -12.50
N ILE A 28 -26.04 -4.26 -13.74
CA ILE A 28 -24.65 -3.97 -14.13
C ILE A 28 -24.37 -2.47 -13.97
N GLN A 29 -25.28 -1.61 -14.45
CA GLN A 29 -25.14 -0.16 -14.34
C GLN A 29 -25.10 0.28 -12.88
N LYS A 30 -26.01 -0.23 -12.04
CA LYS A 30 -26.08 0.07 -10.61
C LYS A 30 -24.78 -0.32 -9.88
N ASN A 31 -24.27 -1.53 -10.14
CA ASN A 31 -23.00 -1.96 -9.54
C ASN A 31 -21.81 -1.12 -10.01
N ARG A 32 -21.76 -0.73 -11.29
CA ARG A 32 -20.73 0.17 -11.80
C ARG A 32 -20.77 1.55 -11.14
N THR A 33 -21.97 2.09 -10.91
CA THR A 33 -22.14 3.37 -10.18
C THR A 33 -21.64 3.24 -8.75
N ALA A 34 -22.08 2.20 -8.02
CA ALA A 34 -21.64 1.95 -6.64
C ALA A 34 -20.11 1.80 -6.53
N LEU A 35 -19.49 1.10 -7.49
CA LEU A 35 -18.02 0.99 -7.53
C LEU A 35 -17.31 2.33 -7.72
N ARG A 36 -17.85 3.20 -8.60
CA ARG A 36 -17.30 4.54 -8.82
C ARG A 36 -17.44 5.41 -7.58
N GLU A 37 -18.56 5.31 -6.86
CA GLU A 37 -18.76 5.97 -5.56
C GLU A 37 -17.73 5.50 -4.52
N CYS A 38 -17.27 4.26 -4.61
CA CYS A 38 -16.17 3.71 -3.81
C CYS A 38 -14.77 4.01 -4.37
N GLY A 39 -14.64 4.82 -5.43
CA GLY A 39 -13.35 5.24 -6.01
C GLY A 39 -12.76 4.29 -7.06
N PHE A 40 -13.44 3.20 -7.42
CA PHE A 40 -12.96 2.28 -8.46
C PHE A 40 -13.26 2.81 -9.85
N ALA A 41 -12.24 2.89 -10.70
CA ALA A 41 -12.40 3.27 -12.10
C ALA A 41 -13.19 2.21 -12.90
N ASN A 42 -12.96 0.92 -12.62
CA ASN A 42 -13.73 -0.19 -13.16
C ASN A 42 -13.83 -1.35 -12.15
N GLY A 43 -14.78 -2.26 -12.39
CA GLY A 43 -15.06 -3.40 -11.51
C GLY A 43 -14.40 -4.71 -11.90
N GLU A 44 -13.47 -4.71 -12.85
CA GLU A 44 -13.00 -5.97 -13.45
C GLU A 44 -12.22 -6.83 -12.45
N TYR A 45 -11.30 -6.23 -11.69
CA TYR A 45 -10.46 -6.97 -10.74
C TYR A 45 -11.13 -7.17 -9.39
N ILE A 46 -12.04 -6.27 -8.99
CA ILE A 46 -12.76 -6.39 -7.72
C ILE A 46 -13.73 -7.57 -7.73
N GLU A 47 -14.43 -7.81 -8.84
CA GLU A 47 -15.27 -9.00 -9.01
C GLU A 47 -14.44 -10.28 -8.88
N LYS A 48 -13.33 -10.38 -9.63
CA LYS A 48 -12.41 -11.53 -9.58
C LYS A 48 -11.89 -11.76 -8.17
N LEU A 49 -11.49 -10.70 -7.47
CA LEU A 49 -11.01 -10.78 -6.09
C LEU A 49 -12.09 -11.27 -5.13
N ILE A 50 -13.31 -10.74 -5.21
CA ILE A 50 -14.43 -11.12 -4.35
C ILE A 50 -14.73 -12.62 -4.50
N VAL A 51 -14.84 -13.10 -5.75
CA VAL A 51 -15.13 -14.52 -6.03
C VAL A 51 -13.98 -15.40 -5.56
N PHE A 52 -12.74 -15.02 -5.87
CA PHE A 52 -11.55 -15.78 -5.47
C PHE A 52 -11.47 -15.95 -3.95
N GLN A 53 -11.60 -14.85 -3.19
CA GLN A 53 -11.48 -14.92 -1.73
C GLN A 53 -12.64 -15.65 -1.08
N PHE A 54 -13.85 -15.52 -1.61
CA PHE A 54 -14.98 -16.30 -1.11
C PHE A 54 -14.69 -17.81 -1.22
N LEU A 55 -14.23 -18.25 -2.39
CA LEU A 55 -13.91 -19.66 -2.62
C LEU A 55 -12.77 -20.15 -1.73
N GLU A 56 -11.71 -19.36 -1.59
CA GLU A 56 -10.57 -19.67 -0.71
C GLU A 56 -11.01 -19.82 0.76
N MET A 57 -11.85 -18.91 1.25
CA MET A 57 -12.38 -18.98 2.62
C MET A 57 -13.38 -20.13 2.80
N LYS A 58 -14.21 -20.40 1.78
CA LYS A 58 -15.22 -21.48 1.83
C LYS A 58 -14.59 -22.86 1.99
N VAL A 59 -13.39 -23.08 1.44
CA VAL A 59 -12.63 -24.32 1.63
C VAL A 59 -12.34 -24.57 3.12
N ASN A 60 -12.04 -23.50 3.87
CA ASN A 60 -11.66 -23.60 5.27
C ASN A 60 -12.84 -23.41 6.25
N ILE A 61 -13.93 -22.80 5.78
CA ILE A 61 -15.11 -22.48 6.59
C ILE A 61 -16.35 -23.04 5.86
N PRO A 62 -16.72 -24.31 6.09
CA PRO A 62 -17.82 -24.96 5.38
C PRO A 62 -19.17 -24.25 5.49
N ASP A 63 -19.44 -23.57 6.60
CA ASP A 63 -20.69 -22.83 6.83
C ASP A 63 -20.64 -21.37 6.36
N LEU A 64 -19.54 -20.95 5.69
CA LEU A 64 -19.40 -19.60 5.16
C LEU A 64 -20.52 -19.32 4.15
N ASN A 65 -21.32 -18.30 4.45
CA ASN A 65 -22.31 -17.75 3.53
C ASN A 65 -21.89 -16.35 3.04
N PRO A 66 -22.51 -15.81 1.97
CA PRO A 66 -22.13 -14.52 1.40
C PRO A 66 -22.20 -13.34 2.37
N VAL A 67 -23.10 -13.36 3.35
CA VAL A 67 -23.25 -12.28 4.35
C VAL A 67 -22.10 -12.32 5.35
N MET A 68 -21.76 -13.50 5.87
CA MET A 68 -20.59 -13.68 6.73
C MET A 68 -19.30 -13.30 6.01
N PHE A 69 -19.16 -13.71 4.75
CA PHE A 69 -18.03 -13.32 3.91
C PHE A 69 -17.92 -11.80 3.74
N ALA A 70 -19.03 -11.09 3.52
CA ALA A 70 -19.00 -9.64 3.36
C ALA A 70 -18.39 -8.94 4.58
N ASN A 71 -18.77 -9.37 5.79
CA ASN A 71 -18.21 -8.82 7.03
C ASN A 71 -16.69 -9.08 7.14
N PHE A 72 -16.22 -10.28 6.79
CA PHE A 72 -14.79 -10.58 6.78
C PHE A 72 -14.03 -9.80 5.72
N TYR A 73 -14.62 -9.69 4.53
CA TYR A 73 -14.00 -9.04 3.40
C TYR A 73 -13.80 -7.56 3.66
N GLU A 74 -14.81 -6.87 4.20
CA GLU A 74 -14.75 -5.44 4.51
C GLU A 74 -13.62 -5.11 5.49
N GLY A 75 -13.51 -5.86 6.59
CA GLY A 75 -12.48 -5.62 7.60
C GLY A 75 -11.03 -5.89 7.13
N GLN A 76 -10.87 -6.65 6.04
CA GLN A 76 -9.57 -7.13 5.54
C GLN A 76 -9.23 -6.57 4.16
N TYR A 77 -10.08 -5.75 3.55
CA TYR A 77 -9.88 -5.31 2.18
C TYR A 77 -8.62 -4.42 2.07
N HIS A 78 -7.83 -4.65 1.03
CA HIS A 78 -6.70 -3.79 0.67
C HIS A 78 -6.41 -3.91 -0.83
N ASN A 79 -6.08 -2.81 -1.50
CA ASN A 79 -5.87 -2.75 -2.95
C ASN A 79 -4.75 -3.69 -3.42
N ILE A 80 -3.75 -3.95 -2.58
CA ILE A 80 -2.67 -4.91 -2.90
C ILE A 80 -3.19 -6.28 -3.32
N LYS A 81 -4.37 -6.70 -2.82
CA LYS A 81 -4.97 -7.98 -3.19
C LYS A 81 -5.40 -8.02 -4.66
N LEU A 82 -5.64 -6.86 -5.27
CA LEU A 82 -5.93 -6.73 -6.70
C LEU A 82 -4.70 -6.96 -7.58
N ALA A 83 -3.49 -6.72 -7.06
CA ALA A 83 -2.25 -6.77 -7.83
C ALA A 83 -1.96 -8.15 -8.46
N ARG A 84 -2.58 -9.23 -7.97
CA ARG A 84 -2.47 -10.56 -8.58
C ARG A 84 -3.35 -10.77 -9.83
N PHE A 85 -4.36 -9.94 -10.03
CA PHE A 85 -5.33 -10.06 -11.12
C PHE A 85 -5.06 -9.11 -12.28
N VAL A 86 -4.12 -8.18 -12.12
CA VAL A 86 -3.70 -7.27 -13.19
C VAL A 86 -2.98 -8.03 -14.31
N THR A 87 -2.81 -7.38 -15.46
CA THR A 87 -2.09 -7.96 -16.61
C THR A 87 -0.65 -8.34 -16.25
N LEU A 88 -0.07 -9.30 -16.96
CA LEU A 88 1.34 -9.71 -16.73
C LEU A 88 2.32 -8.54 -16.86
N GLU A 89 2.04 -7.60 -17.76
CA GLU A 89 2.83 -6.37 -17.92
C GLU A 89 2.75 -5.49 -16.67
N ALA A 90 1.53 -5.27 -16.14
CA ALA A 90 1.35 -4.52 -14.90
C ALA A 90 1.97 -5.24 -13.69
N GLN A 91 1.96 -6.59 -13.65
CA GLN A 91 2.66 -7.35 -12.60
C GLN A 91 4.19 -7.14 -12.67
N LYS A 92 4.77 -7.17 -13.88
CA LYS A 92 6.20 -6.86 -14.08
C LYS A 92 6.53 -5.43 -13.65
N SER A 93 5.70 -4.47 -14.05
CA SER A 93 5.83 -3.07 -13.63
C SER A 93 5.76 -2.93 -12.10
N ASN A 94 4.78 -3.55 -11.44
CA ASN A 94 4.66 -3.55 -9.98
C ASN A 94 5.90 -4.12 -9.29
N LYS A 95 6.48 -5.19 -9.84
CA LYS A 95 7.71 -5.79 -9.31
C LYS A 95 8.88 -4.81 -9.41
N ILE A 96 9.08 -4.18 -10.56
CA ILE A 96 10.12 -3.16 -10.77
C ILE A 96 9.92 -1.98 -9.81
N THR A 97 8.70 -1.46 -9.69
CA THR A 97 8.39 -0.37 -8.75
C THR A 97 8.72 -0.75 -7.30
N LYS A 98 8.43 -2.00 -6.89
CA LYS A 98 8.79 -2.50 -5.56
C LYS A 98 10.30 -2.62 -5.38
N GLU A 99 11.03 -3.12 -6.38
CA GLU A 99 12.50 -3.20 -6.36
C GLU A 99 13.15 -1.82 -6.19
N TYR A 100 12.65 -0.79 -6.90
CA TYR A 100 13.10 0.59 -6.71
C TYR A 100 12.78 1.14 -5.31
N TYR A 101 11.58 0.87 -4.79
CA TYR A 101 11.21 1.24 -3.42
C TYR A 101 12.15 0.58 -2.38
N ASP A 102 12.43 -0.71 -2.52
CA ASP A 102 13.29 -1.45 -1.61
C ASP A 102 14.74 -0.98 -1.69
N THR A 103 15.23 -0.66 -2.88
CA THR A 103 16.56 -0.09 -3.10
C THR A 103 16.67 1.30 -2.47
N THR A 104 15.65 2.15 -2.66
CA THR A 104 15.58 3.49 -2.05
C THR A 104 15.56 3.39 -0.53
N ARG A 105 14.79 2.45 0.03
CA ARG A 105 14.78 2.15 1.46
C ARG A 105 16.18 1.75 1.94
N GLY A 106 16.86 0.86 1.22
CA GLY A 106 18.22 0.43 1.54
C GLY A 106 19.21 1.59 1.56
N PHE A 107 19.17 2.44 0.53
CA PHE A 107 19.98 3.65 0.44
C PHE A 107 19.76 4.60 1.63
N LEU A 108 18.51 4.86 2.02
CA LEU A 108 18.22 5.70 3.19
C LEU A 108 18.74 5.10 4.50
N ILE A 109 18.68 3.78 4.66
CA ILE A 109 19.26 3.07 5.82
C ILE A 109 20.79 3.25 5.83
N GLU A 110 21.44 3.15 4.67
CA GLU A 110 22.87 3.37 4.54
C GLU A 110 23.27 4.80 4.96
N ILE A 111 22.54 5.82 4.48
CA ILE A 111 22.74 7.21 4.90
C ILE A 111 22.62 7.34 6.42
N GLN A 112 21.62 6.71 7.04
CA GLN A 112 21.49 6.69 8.51
C GLN A 112 22.73 6.08 9.17
N GLY A 113 23.30 5.00 8.63
CA GLY A 113 24.49 4.35 9.19
C GLY A 113 25.70 5.27 9.39
N PHE A 114 25.81 6.34 8.60
CA PHE A 114 26.88 7.35 8.73
C PHE A 114 26.63 8.41 9.81
N LEU A 115 25.41 8.54 10.31
CA LEU A 115 25.03 9.64 11.22
C LEU A 115 25.43 9.34 12.66
N GLY A 116 26.09 10.30 13.32
CA GLY A 116 26.48 10.17 14.72
C GLY A 116 25.30 10.20 15.70
N VAL A 117 24.28 11.00 15.38
CA VAL A 117 23.13 11.26 16.25
C VAL A 117 22.12 10.10 16.16
N VAL A 118 21.73 9.55 17.32
CA VAL A 118 20.79 8.41 17.41
C VAL A 118 19.42 8.76 16.84
N ASP A 119 18.93 9.98 17.10
CA ASP A 119 17.61 10.41 16.61
C ASP A 119 17.57 10.37 15.08
N LEU A 120 18.63 10.83 14.40
CA LEU A 120 18.77 10.78 12.94
C LEU A 120 18.89 9.35 12.39
N ARG A 121 19.35 8.41 13.23
CA ARG A 121 19.40 6.97 12.93
C ARG A 121 18.11 6.23 13.27
N THR A 122 17.15 6.89 13.88
CA THR A 122 15.83 6.29 14.16
C THR A 122 14.99 6.37 12.90
N ARG A 123 14.35 5.28 12.53
CA ARG A 123 13.39 5.22 11.42
C ARG A 123 12.13 4.53 11.87
N ILE A 124 11.05 4.82 11.17
CA ILE A 124 9.74 4.22 11.38
C ILE A 124 9.39 3.43 10.13
N GLU A 125 9.06 2.16 10.32
CA GLU A 125 8.61 1.26 9.26
C GLU A 125 7.17 0.84 9.55
N CYS A 126 6.31 0.91 8.54
CA CYS A 126 4.91 0.53 8.64
C CYS A 126 4.51 -0.36 7.46
N LYS A 127 3.84 -1.48 7.77
CA LYS A 127 3.22 -2.37 6.79
C LYS A 127 1.71 -2.38 6.98
N PHE A 128 1.01 -1.71 6.09
CA PHE A 128 -0.45 -1.54 6.18
C PHE A 128 -1.21 -2.82 5.80
N THR A 129 -0.55 -3.76 5.11
CA THR A 129 -1.13 -5.07 4.79
C THR A 129 -1.29 -5.98 6.00
N GLU A 130 -0.60 -5.68 7.10
CA GLU A 130 -0.69 -6.41 8.38
C GLU A 130 -1.76 -5.81 9.31
N CYS A 131 -2.52 -4.80 8.85
CA CYS A 131 -3.46 -4.05 9.67
C CYS A 131 -4.91 -4.35 9.29
N GLU A 132 -5.73 -4.65 10.30
CA GLU A 132 -7.18 -4.59 10.13
C GLU A 132 -7.61 -3.11 10.09
N ASN A 133 -8.37 -2.76 9.06
CA ASN A 133 -9.32 -1.66 9.11
C ASN A 133 -8.77 -0.25 9.40
N TRP A 134 -7.89 0.27 8.54
CA TRP A 134 -7.29 1.61 8.74
C TRP A 134 -7.79 2.72 7.78
N ASN A 135 -8.92 2.52 7.08
CA ASN A 135 -9.43 3.44 6.04
C ASN A 135 -8.39 3.83 4.96
N ASN A 136 -7.26 3.11 4.91
CA ASN A 136 -6.17 3.32 3.99
C ASN A 136 -5.98 2.04 3.20
N PHE A 137 -6.77 1.91 2.14
CA PHE A 137 -6.79 0.74 1.30
C PHE A 137 -5.68 0.77 0.23
N SER A 138 -4.98 1.89 0.08
CA SER A 138 -4.00 2.09 -0.98
C SER A 138 -2.56 1.99 -0.51
N ARG A 139 -2.20 2.52 0.66
CA ARG A 139 -0.80 2.49 1.11
C ARG A 139 -0.41 1.08 1.50
N VAL A 140 0.65 0.55 0.89
CA VAL A 140 1.17 -0.79 1.15
C VAL A 140 2.21 -0.75 2.27
N GLU A 141 3.22 0.12 2.11
CA GLU A 141 4.35 0.26 3.02
C GLU A 141 4.69 1.75 3.18
N GLU A 142 5.15 2.14 4.36
CA GLU A 142 5.68 3.47 4.63
C GLU A 142 6.98 3.35 5.41
N PHE A 143 7.96 4.14 5.00
CA PHE A 143 9.28 4.21 5.61
C PHE A 143 9.63 5.68 5.83
N VAL A 144 9.94 6.03 7.07
CA VAL A 144 10.11 7.42 7.50
C VAL A 144 11.38 7.55 8.32
N THR A 145 12.26 8.46 7.92
CA THR A 145 13.41 8.94 8.70
C THR A 145 13.18 10.41 9.09
N PRO A 146 14.02 11.01 9.95
CA PRO A 146 13.93 12.44 10.30
C PRO A 146 14.18 13.40 9.13
N PHE A 147 14.72 12.90 8.01
CA PHE A 147 15.09 13.71 6.85
C PHE A 147 14.42 13.29 5.54
N ALA A 148 13.82 12.10 5.46
CA ALA A 148 13.12 11.65 4.26
C ALA A 148 11.98 10.68 4.57
N LYS A 149 10.97 10.66 3.70
CA LYS A 149 9.85 9.73 3.73
C LYS A 149 9.68 9.09 2.36
N ILE A 150 9.41 7.79 2.34
CA ILE A 150 8.96 7.07 1.14
C ILE A 150 7.74 6.21 1.48
N ALA A 151 6.78 6.12 0.56
CA ALA A 151 5.58 5.32 0.73
C ALA A 151 5.24 4.58 -0.57
N LEU A 152 5.11 3.25 -0.48
CA LEU A 152 4.62 2.41 -1.56
C LEU A 152 3.09 2.36 -1.49
N ASN A 153 2.43 2.57 -2.62
CA ASN A 153 0.98 2.59 -2.74
C ASN A 153 0.52 1.64 -3.85
N CYS A 154 -0.72 1.18 -3.74
CA CYS A 154 -1.42 0.36 -4.71
C CYS A 154 -2.79 1.00 -4.99
N ASP A 155 -3.04 1.34 -6.26
CA ASP A 155 -4.30 1.96 -6.66
C ASP A 155 -5.45 0.92 -6.78
N THR A 156 -6.65 1.40 -7.06
CA THR A 156 -7.84 0.55 -7.26
C THR A 156 -7.78 -0.31 -8.53
N LEU A 157 -6.76 -0.12 -9.37
CA LEU A 157 -6.46 -0.97 -10.53
C LEU A 157 -5.38 -2.00 -10.23
N GLY A 158 -4.92 -2.09 -8.97
CA GLY A 158 -3.88 -3.03 -8.54
C GLY A 158 -2.47 -2.63 -9.00
N ARG A 159 -2.23 -1.38 -9.39
CA ARG A 159 -0.94 -0.88 -9.88
C ARG A 159 -0.17 -0.19 -8.77
N PHE A 160 1.14 -0.39 -8.75
CA PHE A 160 2.02 0.19 -7.76
C PHE A 160 2.51 1.57 -8.18
N SER A 161 2.69 2.43 -7.19
CA SER A 161 3.40 3.70 -7.29
C SER A 161 4.12 3.94 -5.97
N PHE A 162 5.17 4.74 -5.98
CA PHE A 162 5.83 5.12 -4.74
C PHE A 162 6.02 6.64 -4.69
N ASN A 163 5.69 7.23 -3.55
CA ASN A 163 5.82 8.66 -3.35
C ASN A 163 6.92 8.93 -2.34
N TYR A 164 7.61 10.06 -2.49
CA TYR A 164 8.65 10.47 -1.56
C TYR A 164 8.48 11.92 -1.09
N PHE A 165 9.17 12.23 -0.01
CA PHE A 165 9.34 13.57 0.51
C PHE A 165 10.74 13.69 1.11
N ILE A 166 11.39 14.82 0.87
CA ILE A 166 12.69 15.17 1.45
C ILE A 166 12.48 16.38 2.35
N ASN A 167 13.02 16.33 3.56
CA ASN A 167 12.95 17.45 4.49
C ASN A 167 13.70 18.66 3.90
N PRO A 168 13.10 19.87 3.84
CA PRO A 168 13.77 21.06 3.33
C PRO A 168 15.10 21.40 4.04
N HIS A 169 15.26 20.95 5.29
CA HIS A 169 16.48 21.13 6.08
C HIS A 169 17.45 19.94 5.99
N LEU A 170 17.37 19.13 4.92
CA LEU A 170 18.17 17.91 4.75
C LEU A 170 19.65 18.14 5.05
N LYS A 171 20.29 19.14 4.42
CA LYS A 171 21.74 19.40 4.56
C LYS A 171 22.12 19.83 5.97
N GLU A 172 21.25 20.53 6.68
CA GLU A 172 21.44 20.88 8.09
C GLU A 172 21.39 19.64 8.99
N LEU A 173 20.53 18.67 8.64
CA LEU A 173 20.34 17.45 9.42
C LEU A 173 21.45 16.42 9.19
N VAL A 174 21.80 16.15 7.92
CA VAL A 174 22.71 15.04 7.56
C VAL A 174 24.10 15.51 7.11
N GLY A 175 24.32 16.82 7.01
CA GLY A 175 25.54 17.42 6.46
C GLY A 175 25.47 17.57 4.93
N GLU A 176 26.20 18.53 4.38
CA GLU A 176 26.14 18.88 2.95
C GLU A 176 26.42 17.69 2.03
N SER A 177 27.53 16.98 2.24
CA SER A 177 27.93 15.89 1.33
C SER A 177 26.92 14.74 1.27
N LEU A 178 26.32 14.35 2.42
CA LEU A 178 25.29 13.31 2.45
C LEU A 178 23.96 13.85 1.93
N GLY A 179 23.66 15.12 2.22
CA GLY A 179 22.47 15.79 1.70
C GLY A 179 22.47 15.85 0.17
N ASP A 180 23.59 16.24 -0.44
CA ASP A 180 23.77 16.28 -1.89
C ASP A 180 23.62 14.89 -2.51
N ALA A 181 24.15 13.85 -1.86
CA ALA A 181 23.99 12.46 -2.32
C ALA A 181 22.53 12.00 -2.29
N VAL A 182 21.78 12.37 -1.24
CA VAL A 182 20.36 12.06 -1.12
C VAL A 182 19.53 12.81 -2.16
N GLU A 183 19.74 14.12 -2.33
CA GLU A 183 19.06 14.92 -3.35
C GLU A 183 19.30 14.34 -4.75
N LYS A 184 20.56 14.10 -5.10
CA LYS A 184 20.94 13.52 -6.39
C LYS A 184 20.28 12.16 -6.63
N TYR A 185 20.25 11.29 -5.63
CA TYR A 185 19.61 9.98 -5.75
C TYR A 185 18.12 10.10 -6.08
N PHE A 186 17.40 10.98 -5.38
CA PHE A 186 15.97 11.18 -5.63
C PHE A 186 15.68 11.88 -6.96
N ASP A 187 16.56 12.77 -7.41
CA ASP A 187 16.46 13.40 -8.73
C ASP A 187 16.64 12.36 -9.85
N GLU A 188 17.63 11.47 -9.74
CA GLU A 188 17.84 10.36 -10.67
C GLU A 188 16.63 9.41 -10.68
N LEU A 189 16.15 9.03 -9.49
CA LEU A 189 14.99 8.17 -9.32
C LEU A 189 13.71 8.77 -9.92
N ALA A 190 13.47 10.06 -9.71
CA ALA A 190 12.31 10.77 -10.26
C ALA A 190 12.37 10.88 -11.79
N ASN A 191 13.57 10.94 -12.37
CA ASN A 191 13.75 10.97 -13.82
C ASN A 191 13.55 9.57 -14.45
N GLU A 192 14.15 8.54 -13.86
CA GLU A 192 14.05 7.16 -14.36
C GLU A 192 12.63 6.60 -14.26
N MET A 193 11.93 6.90 -13.17
CA MET A 193 10.64 6.30 -12.83
C MET A 193 9.50 7.32 -12.75
N LYS A 194 9.57 8.41 -13.53
CA LYS A 194 8.66 9.58 -13.49
C LYS A 194 7.16 9.27 -13.45
N ASP A 195 6.73 8.18 -14.08
CA ASP A 195 5.31 7.82 -14.18
C ASP A 195 4.81 7.11 -12.92
N PHE A 196 5.73 6.54 -12.13
CA PHE A 196 5.46 5.75 -10.93
C PHE A 196 5.93 6.41 -9.64
N VAL A 197 6.84 7.39 -9.76
CA VAL A 197 7.51 8.05 -8.64
C VAL A 197 7.20 9.52 -8.61
N LYS A 198 6.67 9.99 -7.49
CA LYS A 198 6.32 11.41 -7.32
C LYS A 198 6.75 11.93 -5.97
N MET A 199 7.35 13.12 -5.99
CA MET A 199 7.50 13.90 -4.77
C MET A 199 6.10 14.41 -4.36
N ILE A 200 5.70 14.17 -3.12
CA ILE A 200 4.49 14.75 -2.55
C ILE A 200 4.91 15.71 -1.44
N PRO A 201 4.63 17.02 -1.57
CA PRO A 201 4.95 17.98 -0.53
C PRO A 201 4.14 17.64 0.73
N LEU A 202 4.78 17.82 1.87
CA LEU A 202 4.13 17.63 3.16
C LEU A 202 3.55 18.99 3.60
N GLU A 203 2.23 19.11 3.66
CA GLU A 203 1.53 20.34 4.10
C GLU A 203 1.58 20.58 5.62
N ARG A 204 2.67 20.16 6.26
CA ARG A 204 2.92 20.34 7.70
C ARG A 204 4.42 20.36 7.98
N ARG A 205 4.82 20.75 9.18
CA ARG A 205 6.23 20.64 9.55
C ARG A 205 6.63 19.18 9.73
N TYR A 206 7.73 18.79 9.08
CA TYR A 206 8.16 17.40 9.03
C TYR A 206 8.66 16.87 10.38
N ASP A 207 9.29 17.73 11.19
CA ASP A 207 9.72 17.41 12.55
C ASP A 207 8.54 16.94 13.44
N ARG A 208 7.45 17.71 13.45
CA ARG A 208 6.23 17.36 14.20
C ARG A 208 5.57 16.09 13.67
N TYR A 209 5.59 15.90 12.35
CA TYR A 209 5.09 14.67 11.75
C TYR A 209 5.88 13.44 12.20
N PHE A 210 7.22 13.53 12.18
CA PHE A 210 8.08 12.45 12.61
C PHE A 210 7.87 12.11 14.10
N GLU A 211 7.80 13.14 14.96
CA GLU A 211 7.50 12.96 16.40
C GLU A 211 6.13 12.34 16.65
N GLU A 212 5.11 12.72 15.87
CA GLU A 212 3.78 12.13 15.96
C GLU A 212 3.82 10.64 15.62
N LEU A 213 4.51 10.26 14.53
CA LEU A 213 4.67 8.86 14.17
C LEU A 213 5.48 8.08 15.20
N LEU A 214 6.47 8.69 15.86
CA LEU A 214 7.17 8.06 16.99
C LEU A 214 6.25 7.83 18.20
N ARG A 215 5.17 8.59 18.36
CA ARG A 215 4.13 8.27 19.36
C ARG A 215 3.27 7.13 18.88
N PHE A 216 2.96 7.07 17.57
CA PHE A 216 2.19 5.98 16.99
C PHE A 216 2.87 4.62 17.16
N THR A 217 4.19 4.54 17.10
CA THR A 217 4.92 3.27 17.35
C THR A 217 4.73 2.71 18.77
N LYS A 218 4.30 3.54 19.73
CA LYS A 218 3.99 3.13 21.11
C LYS A 218 2.55 2.66 21.30
N ILE A 219 1.66 3.05 20.38
CA ILE A 219 0.21 2.84 20.47
C ILE A 219 -0.24 1.75 19.48
N TYR A 220 0.32 1.77 18.28
CA TYR A 220 -0.09 0.96 17.15
C TYR A 220 1.00 -0.06 16.78
N PRO A 221 0.71 -1.37 16.87
CA PRO A 221 1.71 -2.43 16.74
C PRO A 221 2.33 -2.55 15.34
N HIS A 222 1.71 -1.98 14.32
CA HIS A 222 2.17 -2.02 12.93
C HIS A 222 3.18 -0.91 12.60
N TYR A 223 3.29 0.12 13.45
CA TYR A 223 4.35 1.10 13.37
C TYR A 223 5.54 0.62 14.20
N LYS A 224 6.67 0.37 13.55
CA LYS A 224 7.89 -0.11 14.19
C LYS A 224 8.96 0.96 14.14
N ALA A 225 9.40 1.43 15.30
CA ALA A 225 10.60 2.24 15.41
C ALA A 225 11.83 1.34 15.42
N VAL A 226 12.80 1.62 14.56
CA VAL A 226 14.06 0.89 14.47
C VAL A 226 15.20 1.89 14.50
N VAL A 227 16.23 1.61 15.29
CA VAL A 227 17.47 2.41 15.30
C VAL A 227 18.48 1.69 14.41
N THR A 228 18.96 2.37 13.37
CA THR A 228 20.03 1.87 12.51
C THR A 228 21.35 1.90 13.28
N GLU A 229 22.12 0.82 13.27
CA GLU A 229 23.46 0.81 13.86
C GLU A 229 24.39 1.76 13.12
N LYS A 230 25.35 2.35 13.84
CA LYS A 230 26.34 3.22 13.23
C LYS A 230 27.39 2.35 12.54
N ASN A 231 27.77 2.70 11.31
CA ASN A 231 28.85 2.03 10.62
C ASN A 231 30.15 2.17 11.43
N SER A 232 30.82 1.05 11.67
CA SER A 232 32.16 1.03 12.27
C SER A 232 33.14 1.45 11.17
N LEU A 233 33.61 2.69 11.23
CA LEU A 233 34.70 3.19 10.38
C LEU A 233 36.05 2.63 10.87
#